data_AF-A0ABD6B6V3-F1
#
_entry.id   AF-A0ABD6B6V3-F1
#
_cell.length_a   1.000
_cell.length_b   1.000
_cell.length_c   1.000
_cell.angle_alpha   90.00
_cell.angle_beta   90.00
_cell.angle_gamma   90.00
#
_symmetry.space_group_name_H-M   'P 1'
#
loop_
_entity.id
_entity.type
_entity.pdbx_description
1 polymer ?
#
loop_
_entity_poly.entity_id
_entity_poly.type
_entity_poly.pdbx_seq_one_letter_code
_entity_poly.pdbx_strand_id
1 'polypeptide(L)'
;MPALVELFRLGQVVVLSATLPFTAVAARGFRGTPFGRVVRPLVPITVAYLAIAATKVVAPAAATTASRAFGTLAVVLMAWTAMQAILLLSGRRAL
;
A
#
# COMPACT_ATOMS: atom_id res chain seq x y z
N MET A 1 2.52 2.68 29.65
CA MET A 1 1.90 2.65 28.31
C MET A 1 2.87 2.62 27.09
N PRO A 2 4.22 2.78 27.18
CA PRO A 2 5.06 2.78 25.97
C PRO A 2 5.17 1.41 25.28
N ALA A 3 5.15 0.31 26.05
CA ALA A 3 5.23 -1.06 25.52
C ALA A 3 4.08 -1.42 24.56
N LEU A 4 2.87 -0.88 24.78
CA LEU A 4 1.72 -1.15 23.93
C LEU A 4 1.87 -0.48 22.55
N VAL A 5 2.46 0.72 22.50
CA VAL A 5 2.72 1.44 21.24
C VAL A 5 3.75 0.69 20.39
N GLU A 6 4.79 0.16 21.02
CA GLU A 6 5.80 -0.66 20.34
C GLU A 6 5.22 -1.97 19.81
N LEU A 7 4.37 -2.63 20.61
CA LEU A 7 3.66 -3.83 20.17
C LEU A 7 2.79 -3.56 18.93
N PHE A 8 2.06 -2.45 18.91
CA PHE A 8 1.27 -2.07 17.74
C PHE A 8 2.13 -1.75 16.50
N ARG A 9 3.29 -1.11 16.68
CA ARG A 9 4.21 -0.83 15.57
C ARG A 9 4.78 -2.11 14.97
N LEU A 10 5.19 -3.06 15.81
CA LEU A 10 5.66 -4.37 15.37
C LEU A 10 4.54 -5.15 14.68
N GLY A 11 3.34 -5.14 15.26
CA GLY A 11 2.14 -5.73 14.65
C GLY A 11 1.86 -5.17 13.26
N GLN A 12 1.98 -3.86 13.07
CA GLN A 12 1.85 -3.24 11.74
C GLN A 12 2.87 -3.77 10.74
N VAL A 13 4.15 -3.86 11.13
CA VAL A 13 5.19 -4.41 10.25
C VAL A 13 4.89 -5.86 9.87
N VAL A 14 4.48 -6.69 10.83
CA VAL A 14 4.16 -8.10 10.60
C VAL A 14 2.97 -8.23 9.65
N VAL A 15 1.87 -7.52 9.90
CA VAL A 15 0.66 -7.57 9.07
C VAL A 15 0.96 -7.08 7.65
N LEU A 16 1.68 -5.97 7.49
CA LEU A 16 2.03 -5.43 6.17
C LEU A 16 2.98 -6.36 5.41
N SER A 17 3.93 -6.98 6.11
CA SER A 17 4.83 -7.98 5.51
C SER A 17 4.07 -9.22 5.06
N ALA A 18 3.11 -9.69 5.85
CA ALA A 18 2.23 -10.80 5.47
C ALA A 18 1.29 -10.42 4.31
N THR A 19 0.87 -9.16 4.21
CA THR A 19 -0.02 -8.65 3.15
C THR A 19 0.69 -8.55 1.80
N LEU A 20 1.98 -8.21 1.80
CA LEU A 20 2.80 -8.01 0.61
C LEU A 20 2.80 -9.19 -0.40
N PRO A 21 2.99 -10.47 0.00
CA PRO A 21 2.88 -11.58 -0.94
C PRO A 21 1.48 -11.71 -1.52
N PHE A 22 0.41 -11.48 -0.75
CA PHE A 22 -0.96 -11.54 -1.27
C PHE A 22 -1.21 -10.47 -2.32
N THR A 23 -0.72 -9.24 -2.13
CA THR A 23 -0.89 -8.17 -3.12
C THR A 23 -0.09 -8.48 -4.39
N ALA A 24 1.10 -9.07 -4.26
CA ALA A 24 1.89 -9.50 -5.40
C ALA A 24 1.21 -10.64 -6.20
N VAL A 25 0.65 -11.63 -5.50
CA VAL A 25 -0.10 -12.73 -6.12
C VAL A 25 -1.36 -12.20 -6.81
N ALA A 26 -2.13 -11.34 -6.15
CA ALA A 26 -3.32 -10.71 -6.74
C ALA A 26 -2.97 -9.88 -7.98
N ALA A 27 -1.92 -9.05 -7.92
CA ALA A 27 -1.48 -8.24 -9.05
C ALA A 27 -1.02 -9.08 -10.26
N ARG A 28 -0.46 -10.27 -10.01
CA ARG A 28 -0.13 -11.25 -11.06
C ARG A 28 -1.38 -11.97 -11.58
N GLY A 29 -2.30 -12.37 -10.71
CA GLY A 29 -3.53 -13.09 -11.08
C GLY A 29 -4.47 -12.25 -11.96
N PHE A 30 -4.56 -10.94 -11.71
CA PHE A 30 -5.36 -10.03 -12.53
C PHE A 30 -4.59 -9.41 -13.71
N ARG A 31 -3.41 -9.93 -14.04
CA ARG A 31 -2.61 -9.40 -15.15
C ARG A 31 -3.37 -9.57 -16.48
N GLY A 32 -3.59 -8.47 -17.19
CA GLY A 32 -4.30 -8.48 -18.48
C GLY A 32 -5.82 -8.29 -18.39
N THR A 33 -6.38 -8.21 -17.19
CA THR A 33 -7.81 -7.88 -17.01
C THR A 33 -8.02 -6.37 -16.78
N PRO A 34 -9.22 -5.83 -17.04
CA PRO A 34 -9.56 -4.45 -16.68
C PRO A 34 -9.37 -4.15 -15.19
N PHE A 35 -9.65 -5.15 -14.33
CA PHE A 35 -9.47 -5.07 -12.89
C PHE A 35 -7.98 -5.04 -12.47
N GLY A 36 -7.10 -5.60 -13.30
CA GLY A 36 -5.65 -5.55 -13.07
C GLY A 36 -5.08 -4.15 -12.93
N ARG A 37 -5.69 -3.13 -13.56
CA ARG A 37 -5.25 -1.72 -13.40
C ARG A 37 -5.60 -1.14 -12.01
N VAL A 38 -6.61 -1.70 -11.34
CA VAL A 38 -7.00 -1.35 -9.96
C VAL A 38 -6.12 -2.10 -8.95
N VAL A 39 -5.79 -3.36 -9.22
CA VAL A 39 -5.04 -4.21 -8.27
C VAL A 39 -3.54 -3.95 -8.30
N ARG A 40 -2.94 -3.70 -9.48
CA ARG A 40 -1.48 -3.54 -9.62
C ARG A 40 -0.88 -2.46 -8.71
N PRO A 41 -1.48 -1.26 -8.54
CA PRO A 41 -0.96 -0.24 -7.64
C PRO A 41 -0.97 -0.64 -6.15
N LEU A 42 -1.74 -1.66 -5.75
CA LEU A 42 -1.75 -2.11 -4.36
C LEU A 42 -0.38 -2.61 -3.90
N VAL A 43 0.43 -3.20 -4.79
CA VAL A 43 1.77 -3.67 -4.45
C VAL A 43 2.68 -2.52 -3.97
N PRO A 44 2.94 -1.46 -4.79
CA PRO A 44 3.74 -0.34 -4.33
C PRO A 44 3.11 0.43 -3.17
N ILE A 45 1.77 0.47 -3.04
CA ILE A 45 1.10 1.06 -1.86
C ILE A 45 1.46 0.28 -0.59
N THR A 46 1.34 -1.05 -0.60
CA THR A 46 1.70 -1.89 0.56
C THR A 46 3.18 -1.77 0.89
N VAL A 47 4.06 -1.72 -0.12
CA VAL A 47 5.50 -1.47 0.08
C VAL A 47 5.73 -0.12 0.76
N ALA A 48 5.06 0.94 0.31
CA ALA A 48 5.19 2.28 0.88
C ALA A 48 4.77 2.30 2.36
N TYR A 49 3.63 1.70 2.71
CA TYR A 49 3.20 1.60 4.11
C TYR A 49 4.12 0.72 4.95
N LEU A 50 4.63 -0.39 4.40
CA LEU A 50 5.60 -1.24 5.08
C LEU A 50 6.89 -0.47 5.37
N ALA A 51 7.39 0.32 4.41
CA ALA A 51 8.56 1.16 4.59
C ALA A 51 8.34 2.21 5.69
N ILE A 52 7.16 2.84 5.75
CA ILE A 52 6.79 3.77 6.83
C ILE A 52 6.79 3.07 8.19
N ALA A 53 6.15 1.90 8.28
CA ALA A 53 6.05 1.13 9.52
C ALA A 53 7.43 0.67 10.00
N ALA A 54 8.26 0.12 9.10
CA ALA A 54 9.61 -0.32 9.40
C ALA A 54 10.50 0.86 9.84
N THR A 55 10.39 2.02 9.19
CA THR A 55 11.19 3.22 9.57
C THR A 55 10.84 3.68 10.99
N LYS A 56 9.57 3.62 11.40
CA LYS A 56 9.14 3.96 12.77
C LYS A 56 9.74 3.05 13.84
N VAL A 57 10.21 1.86 13.45
CA VAL A 57 10.86 0.88 14.35
C VAL A 57 12.38 1.03 14.31
N VAL A 58 12.98 1.06 13.12
CA VAL A 58 14.45 0.98 12.95
C VAL A 58 15.12 2.36 12.98
N ALA A 59 14.44 3.42 12.55
CA ALA A 59 14.99 4.77 12.43
C ALA A 59 13.94 5.84 12.79
N PRO A 60 13.51 5.92 14.06
CA PRO A 60 12.40 6.79 14.48
C PRO A 60 12.64 8.28 14.19
N ALA A 61 13.90 8.75 14.19
CA ALA A 61 14.26 10.12 13.82
C ALA A 61 13.91 10.46 12.36
N ALA A 62 13.94 9.48 11.45
CA ALA A 62 13.60 9.64 10.04
C ALA A 62 12.11 9.42 9.74
N ALA A 63 11.31 9.01 10.74
CA ALA A 63 9.93 8.56 10.54
C ALA A 63 9.02 9.64 9.93
N THR A 64 9.20 10.90 10.29
CA THR A 64 8.41 12.02 9.72
C THR A 64 8.71 12.21 8.24
N THR A 65 9.98 12.21 7.86
CA THR A 65 10.41 12.36 6.46
C THR A 65 9.96 11.17 5.62
N ALA A 66 10.14 9.94 6.12
CA ALA A 66 9.65 8.74 5.46
C ALA A 66 8.12 8.74 5.31
N SER A 67 7.39 9.13 6.35
CA SER A 67 5.91 9.22 6.31
C SER A 67 5.44 10.24 5.27
N ARG A 68 6.13 11.37 5.11
CA ARG A 68 5.82 12.34 4.07
C ARG A 68 6.12 11.78 2.68
N ALA A 69 7.34 11.31 2.42
CA ALA A 69 7.75 10.84 1.11
C ALA A 69 6.90 9.64 0.62
N PHE A 70 6.87 8.57 1.41
CA PHE A 70 6.12 7.36 1.05
C PHE A 70 4.61 7.55 1.18
N GLY A 71 4.16 8.40 2.12
CA GLY A 71 2.74 8.72 2.28
C GLY A 71 2.18 9.49 1.08
N THR A 72 2.89 10.49 0.56
CA THR A 72 2.48 11.21 -0.65
C THR A 72 2.39 10.24 -1.84
N LEU A 73 3.37 9.37 -2.02
CA LEU A 73 3.35 8.35 -3.07
C LEU A 73 2.16 7.39 -2.91
N ALA A 74 1.89 6.91 -1.69
CA ALA A 74 0.76 6.04 -1.40
C ALA A 74 -0.58 6.72 -1.70
N VAL A 75 -0.75 7.99 -1.31
CA VAL A 75 -1.97 8.77 -1.57
C VAL A 75 -2.20 8.96 -3.06
N VAL A 76 -1.17 9.29 -3.84
CA VAL A 76 -1.30 9.43 -5.30
C VAL A 76 -1.72 8.11 -5.95
N LEU A 77 -1.10 6.99 -5.54
CA LEU A 77 -1.45 5.66 -6.05
C LEU A 77 -2.85 5.22 -5.62
N MET A 78 -3.29 5.56 -4.41
CA MET A 78 -4.66 5.31 -3.95
C MET A 78 -5.67 6.10 -4.76
N ALA A 79 -5.41 7.40 -5.01
CA ALA A 79 -6.26 8.23 -5.86
C ALA A 79 -6.35 7.68 -7.29
N TRP A 80 -5.22 7.26 -7.85
CA TRP A 80 -5.19 6.58 -9.14
C TRP A 80 -6.03 5.30 -9.13
N THR A 81 -5.87 4.46 -8.11
CA THR A 81 -6.63 3.22 -7.94
C THR A 81 -8.13 3.47 -7.87
N ALA A 82 -8.55 4.48 -7.10
CA ALA A 82 -9.94 4.90 -6.99
C ALA A 82 -10.50 5.39 -8.34
N MET A 83 -9.75 6.22 -9.07
CA MET A 83 -10.13 6.65 -10.42
C MET A 83 -10.30 5.45 -11.37
N GLN A 84 -9.40 4.47 -11.31
CA GLN A 84 -9.47 3.27 -12.13
C GLN A 84 -10.70 2.42 -11.79
N ALA A 85 -11.04 2.30 -10.51
CA ALA A 85 -12.21 1.59 -10.02
C ALA A 85 -13.52 2.27 -10.46
N ILE A 86 -13.62 3.60 -10.32
CA ILE A 86 -14.79 4.38 -10.76
C ILE A 86 -15.03 4.20 -12.26
N LEU A 87 -13.98 4.31 -13.07
CA LEU A 87 -14.10 4.14 -14.52
C LEU A 87 -14.50 2.72 -14.92
N LEU A 88 -14.10 1.71 -14.14
CA LEU A 88 -14.49 0.32 -14.36
C LEU A 88 -15.96 0.07 -13.97
N LEU A 89 -16.39 0.58 -12.81
CA LEU A 89 -17.76 0.43 -12.32
C LEU A 89 -18.78 1.24 -13.12
N SER A 90 -18.36 2.35 -13.73
CA SER A 90 -19.22 3.18 -14.59
C SER A 90 -19.37 2.64 -16.02
N GLY A 91 -18.76 1.50 -16.36
CA GLY A 91 -18.78 0.95 -17.71
C GLY A 91 -18.08 1.83 -18.76
N ARG A 92 -17.44 2.94 -18.35
CA ARG A 92 -16.76 3.92 -19.22
C ARG A 92 -15.43 3.41 -19.78
N ARG A 93 -15.14 2.12 -19.63
CA ARG A 93 -13.93 1.47 -20.16
C ARG A 93 -14.30 0.53 -21.28
N ALA A 94 -14.12 1.00 -22.51
CA ALA A 94 -13.85 0.12 -23.64
C ALA A 94 -12.52 -0.62 -23.38
N LEU A 95 -12.52 -1.91 -23.67
CA LEU A 95 -11.38 -2.82 -23.55
C LEU A 95 -10.17 -2.32 -24.35
#